data_AF-A0A1B6CRA2-F1
#
_entry.id   AF-A0A1B6CRA2-F1
#
_cell.length_a   1.000
_cell.length_b   1.000
_cell.length_c   1.000
_cell.angle_alpha   90.00
_cell.angle_beta   90.00
_cell.angle_gamma   90.00
#
_symmetry.space_group_name_H-M   'P 1'
#
loop_
_entity.id
_entity.type
_entity.pdbx_description
1 polymer ?
#
loop_
_entity_poly.entity_id
_entity_poly.type
_entity_poly.pdbx_seq_one_letter_code
_entity_poly.pdbx_strand_id
1 'polypeptide(L)'
;LRVEFNGRSKISLYFYFKMIHINWELEFIKLKIDMNRFEKDSNMTYILFPNYDISAPINRSFHSSIEVVFYSNESMTTSLHFSDFQLQLFFNKSSGQFDQAVELVSFFSIPILSSLLVIFLLLGILCFGLVMLIDIKTNDQFEDPEKKPFKIEKHH
;
A
#
# COMPACT_ATOMS: atom_id res chain seq x y z
N LEU A 1 -24.14 -13.67 -1.90
CA LEU A 1 -24.93 -12.87 -2.87
C LEU A 1 -25.59 -13.82 -3.86
N ARG A 2 -26.84 -13.59 -4.27
CA ARG A 2 -27.54 -14.41 -5.28
C ARG A 2 -28.03 -13.49 -6.38
N VAL A 3 -27.61 -13.76 -7.61
CA VAL A 3 -28.03 -13.01 -8.80
C VAL A 3 -28.65 -14.00 -9.78
N GLU A 4 -29.86 -13.71 -10.24
CA GLU A 4 -30.58 -14.55 -11.19
C GLU A 4 -30.66 -13.84 -12.54
N PHE A 5 -30.12 -14.48 -13.57
CA PHE A 5 -30.15 -13.98 -14.94
C PHE A 5 -31.31 -14.63 -15.68
N ASN A 6 -32.36 -13.84 -15.92
CA ASN A 6 -33.41 -14.13 -16.89
C ASN A 6 -34.16 -15.47 -16.64
N GLY A 7 -34.23 -15.93 -15.38
CA GLY A 7 -34.90 -17.17 -14.96
C GLY A 7 -34.27 -18.49 -15.44
N ARG A 8 -33.15 -18.44 -16.18
CA ARG A 8 -32.51 -19.60 -16.80
C ARG A 8 -31.16 -19.96 -16.20
N SER A 9 -30.47 -18.98 -15.61
CA SER A 9 -29.15 -19.17 -15.03
C SER A 9 -29.09 -18.47 -13.70
N LYS A 10 -28.58 -19.18 -12.69
CA LYS A 10 -28.46 -18.66 -11.33
C LYS A 10 -27.00 -18.65 -10.92
N ILE A 11 -26.54 -17.48 -10.47
CA ILE A 11 -25.18 -17.31 -9.95
C ILE A 11 -25.28 -17.11 -8.44
N SER A 12 -24.59 -17.97 -7.71
CA SER A 12 -24.49 -17.94 -6.25
C SER A 12 -23.04 -17.73 -5.85
N LEU A 13 -22.80 -16.64 -5.12
CA LEU A 13 -21.51 -16.28 -4.54
C LEU A 13 -21.53 -16.56 -3.04
N TYR A 14 -20.61 -17.41 -2.60
CA TYR A 14 -20.37 -17.74 -1.20
C TYR A 14 -19.01 -17.20 -0.77
N PHE A 15 -19.00 -16.43 0.30
CA PHE A 15 -17.78 -15.83 0.85
C PHE A 15 -17.35 -16.65 2.06
N TYR A 16 -16.09 -17.09 2.10
CA TYR A 16 -15.53 -17.87 3.18
C TYR A 16 -14.58 -17.01 3.99
N PHE A 17 -14.88 -16.87 5.27
CA PHE A 17 -14.11 -16.05 6.19
C PHE A 17 -13.47 -16.90 7.27
N LYS A 18 -12.24 -16.53 7.61
CA LYS A 18 -11.45 -17.11 8.68
C LYS A 18 -11.26 -16.08 9.78
N MET A 19 -11.42 -16.50 11.03
CA MET A 19 -11.09 -15.68 12.20
C MET A 19 -9.64 -15.95 12.61
N ILE A 20 -8.83 -14.90 12.69
CA ILE A 20 -7.45 -14.93 13.18
C ILE A 20 -7.37 -13.97 14.38
N HIS A 21 -7.39 -14.53 15.59
CA HIS A 21 -7.43 -13.79 16.85
C HIS A 21 -8.62 -12.81 16.92
N ILE A 22 -8.39 -11.53 16.69
CA ILE A 22 -9.37 -10.43 16.76
C ILE A 22 -9.71 -9.90 15.36
N ASN A 23 -9.05 -10.41 14.32
CA ASN A 23 -9.27 -10.05 12.94
C ASN A 23 -10.04 -11.13 12.21
N TRP A 24 -10.90 -10.71 11.29
CA TRP A 24 -11.48 -11.59 10.29
C TRP A 24 -10.75 -11.37 8.97
N GLU A 25 -10.62 -12.44 8.21
CA GLU A 25 -9.95 -12.47 6.91
C GLU A 25 -10.84 -13.21 5.91
N LEU A 26 -10.91 -12.72 4.68
CA LEU A 26 -11.59 -13.41 3.58
C LEU A 26 -10.58 -14.35 2.90
N GLU A 27 -10.80 -15.66 3.02
CA GLU A 27 -9.86 -16.68 2.52
C GLU A 27 -10.09 -16.94 1.03
N PHE A 28 -11.34 -17.16 0.63
CA PHE A 28 -11.72 -17.37 -0.76
C PHE A 28 -13.22 -17.13 -0.99
N ILE A 29 -13.58 -16.98 -2.27
CA ILE A 29 -14.96 -16.92 -2.73
C ILE A 29 -15.25 -18.17 -3.54
N LYS A 30 -16.38 -18.82 -3.27
CA LYS A 30 -16.91 -19.90 -4.10
C LYS A 30 -18.00 -19.35 -5.00
N LEU A 31 -17.77 -19.43 -6.31
CA LEU A 31 -18.74 -19.10 -7.35
C LEU A 31 -19.43 -20.39 -7.79
N LYS A 32 -20.74 -20.46 -7.63
CA LYS A 32 -21.58 -21.55 -8.15
C LYS A 32 -22.46 -21.01 -9.26
N ILE A 33 -22.32 -21.56 -10.46
CA ILE A 33 -23.17 -21.26 -11.61
C ILE A 33 -24.06 -22.47 -11.86
N ASP A 34 -25.36 -22.25 -11.71
CA ASP A 34 -26.40 -23.24 -11.95
C ASP A 34 -27.09 -22.88 -13.27
N MET A 35 -26.93 -23.75 -14.28
CA MET A 35 -27.51 -23.60 -15.60
C MET A 35 -28.74 -24.49 -15.72
N ASN A 36 -29.94 -23.92 -15.88
CA ASN A 36 -31.18 -24.70 -16.04
C ASN A 36 -31.30 -25.36 -17.44
N ARG A 37 -30.20 -25.75 -18.07
CA ARG A 37 -30.20 -26.21 -19.46
C ARG A 37 -30.25 -27.75 -19.51
N PHE A 38 -31.45 -28.31 -19.33
CA PHE A 38 -31.88 -29.68 -19.66
C PHE A 38 -30.98 -30.88 -19.27
N GLU A 39 -29.89 -30.69 -18.54
CA GLU A 39 -28.96 -31.72 -18.13
C GLU A 39 -28.52 -31.46 -16.69
N LYS A 40 -28.86 -32.39 -15.80
CA LYS A 40 -28.84 -32.30 -14.34
C LYS A 40 -27.43 -32.15 -13.73
N ASP A 41 -26.38 -32.10 -14.55
CA ASP A 41 -24.97 -32.21 -14.13
C ASP A 41 -24.06 -31.02 -14.52
N SER A 42 -24.58 -29.99 -15.20
CA SER A 42 -23.73 -28.84 -15.60
C SER A 42 -23.63 -27.74 -14.51
N ASN A 43 -23.60 -28.13 -13.24
CA ASN A 43 -23.32 -27.21 -12.14
C ASN A 43 -21.82 -26.93 -12.06
N MET A 44 -21.40 -25.73 -12.48
CA MET A 44 -20.00 -25.33 -12.40
C MET A 44 -19.72 -24.62 -11.09
N THR A 45 -18.68 -25.06 -10.39
CA THR A 45 -18.19 -24.41 -9.16
C THR A 45 -16.74 -24.00 -9.32
N TYR A 46 -16.45 -22.73 -9.06
CA TYR A 46 -15.09 -22.19 -9.07
C TYR A 46 -14.73 -21.68 -7.68
N ILE A 47 -13.47 -21.87 -7.29
CA ILE A 47 -12.89 -21.27 -6.09
C ILE A 47 -11.99 -20.13 -6.55
N LEU A 48 -12.26 -18.93 -6.06
CA LEU A 48 -11.60 -17.69 -6.43
C LEU A 48 -10.86 -17.13 -5.21
N PHE A 49 -9.59 -16.79 -5.38
CA PHE A 49 -8.75 -16.21 -4.34
C PHE A 49 -8.56 -14.72 -4.60
N PRO A 50 -8.55 -13.87 -3.55
CA PRO A 50 -8.34 -12.45 -3.71
C PRO A 50 -6.90 -12.12 -4.12
N ASN A 51 -6.71 -11.03 -4.87
CA ASN A 51 -5.39 -10.50 -5.21
C ASN A 51 -4.64 -9.88 -4.02
N TYR A 52 -5.36 -9.51 -2.97
CA TYR A 52 -4.84 -8.86 -1.78
C TYR A 52 -5.44 -9.48 -0.52
N ASP A 53 -4.71 -9.41 0.59
CA ASP A 53 -5.21 -9.86 1.87
C ASP A 53 -6.34 -8.93 2.34
N ILE A 54 -7.56 -9.45 2.30
CA ILE A 54 -8.75 -8.72 2.75
C ILE A 54 -9.01 -9.12 4.19
N SER A 55 -8.58 -8.27 5.11
CA SER A 55 -8.78 -8.48 6.55
C SER A 55 -9.18 -7.20 7.27
N ALA A 56 -9.95 -7.35 8.33
CA ALA A 56 -10.26 -6.25 9.23
C ALA A 56 -10.46 -6.76 10.67
N PRO A 57 -10.26 -5.90 11.68
CA PRO A 57 -10.62 -6.25 13.05
C PRO A 57 -12.13 -6.37 13.22
N ILE A 58 -12.55 -7.07 14.27
CA ILE A 58 -13.95 -7.11 14.70
C ILE A 58 -14.46 -5.68 14.92
N ASN A 59 -15.73 -5.44 14.59
CA ASN A 59 -16.40 -4.12 14.66
C ASN A 59 -15.82 -3.04 13.71
N ARG A 60 -15.07 -3.43 12.69
CA ARG A 60 -14.69 -2.52 11.59
C ARG A 60 -15.08 -3.10 10.24
N SER A 61 -15.30 -2.24 9.27
CA SER A 61 -15.45 -2.64 7.87
C SER A 61 -14.10 -2.62 7.17
N PHE A 62 -13.89 -3.50 6.21
CA PHE A 62 -12.85 -3.32 5.21
C PHE A 62 -13.40 -2.48 4.06
N HIS A 63 -12.65 -1.49 3.58
CA HIS A 63 -12.98 -0.72 2.39
C HIS A 63 -11.77 -0.65 1.45
N SER A 64 -12.04 -0.83 0.17
CA SER A 64 -11.05 -0.61 -0.89
C SER A 64 -11.69 0.20 -2.00
N SER A 65 -11.14 1.38 -2.26
CA SER A 65 -11.46 2.20 -3.44
C SER A 65 -10.69 1.75 -4.68
N ILE A 66 -9.73 0.83 -4.52
CA ILE A 66 -8.99 0.20 -5.61
C ILE A 66 -9.70 -1.10 -5.99
N GLU A 67 -9.68 -1.44 -7.27
CA GLU A 67 -10.29 -2.65 -7.80
C GLU A 67 -9.79 -3.91 -7.09
N VAL A 68 -10.74 -4.67 -6.52
CA VAL A 68 -10.49 -5.97 -5.91
C VAL A 68 -10.82 -7.05 -6.92
N VAL A 69 -9.80 -7.80 -7.33
CA VAL A 69 -9.94 -8.90 -8.29
C VAL A 69 -9.77 -10.23 -7.57
N PHE A 70 -10.65 -11.18 -7.89
CA PHE A 70 -10.54 -12.56 -7.45
C PHE A 70 -10.26 -13.48 -8.64
N TYR A 71 -9.25 -14.33 -8.52
CA TYR A 71 -8.77 -15.21 -9.60
C TYR A 71 -9.02 -16.68 -9.27
N SER A 72 -9.38 -17.46 -10.28
CA SER A 72 -9.43 -18.93 -10.18
C SER A 72 -8.05 -19.53 -10.40
N ASN A 73 -7.63 -20.45 -9.52
CA ASN A 73 -6.39 -21.20 -9.71
C ASN A 73 -6.49 -22.23 -10.85
N GLU A 74 -7.70 -22.68 -11.20
CA GLU A 74 -7.92 -23.76 -12.17
C GLU A 74 -8.11 -23.24 -13.60
N SER A 75 -8.56 -21.99 -13.76
CA SER A 75 -8.82 -21.41 -15.07
C SER A 75 -8.58 -19.90 -15.05
N MET A 76 -7.54 -19.43 -15.74
CA MET A 76 -7.21 -18.01 -15.85
C MET A 76 -8.28 -17.17 -16.58
N THR A 77 -9.33 -17.79 -17.13
CA THR A 77 -10.38 -17.08 -17.87
C THR A 77 -11.53 -16.57 -16.99
N THR A 78 -11.60 -17.01 -15.73
CA THR A 78 -12.68 -16.62 -14.81
C THR A 78 -12.13 -15.75 -13.69
N SER A 79 -12.41 -14.46 -13.77
CA SER A 79 -12.09 -13.46 -12.75
C SER A 79 -13.34 -12.71 -12.30
N LEU A 80 -13.36 -12.31 -11.04
CA LEU A 80 -14.43 -11.50 -10.46
C LEU A 80 -13.85 -10.15 -10.04
N HIS A 81 -14.42 -9.08 -10.58
CA HIS A 81 -13.92 -7.72 -10.42
C HIS A 81 -14.92 -6.89 -9.61
N PHE A 82 -14.43 -6.23 -8.57
CA PHE A 82 -15.20 -5.25 -7.80
C PHE A 82 -14.48 -3.91 -7.79
N SER A 83 -15.10 -2.87 -8.34
CA SER A 83 -14.49 -1.54 -8.41
C SER A 83 -14.50 -0.80 -7.06
N ASP A 84 -15.56 -0.97 -6.28
CA ASP A 84 -15.67 -0.42 -4.92
C ASP A 84 -16.14 -1.54 -3.99
N PHE A 85 -15.27 -1.92 -3.08
CA PHE A 85 -15.48 -3.08 -2.23
C PHE A 85 -15.48 -2.68 -0.76
N GLN A 86 -16.65 -2.77 -0.13
CA GLN A 86 -16.80 -2.57 1.31
C GLN A 86 -17.50 -3.78 1.95
N LEU A 87 -16.92 -4.30 3.04
CA LEU A 87 -17.45 -5.48 3.72
C LEU A 87 -17.28 -5.39 5.24
N GLN A 88 -18.29 -5.87 5.98
CA GLN A 88 -18.25 -6.00 7.43
C GLN A 88 -19.03 -7.25 7.85
N LEU A 89 -18.41 -8.10 8.68
CA LEU A 89 -19.03 -9.32 9.17
C LEU A 89 -19.82 -9.12 10.46
N PHE A 90 -19.24 -8.37 11.40
CA PHE A 90 -19.79 -8.18 12.73
C PHE A 90 -20.28 -6.74 12.87
N PHE A 91 -21.60 -6.59 12.91
CA PHE A 91 -22.25 -5.30 13.15
C PHE A 91 -22.46 -5.12 14.66
N ASN A 92 -21.83 -4.10 15.22
CA ASN A 92 -22.04 -3.71 16.62
C ASN A 92 -23.30 -2.85 16.78
N LYS A 93 -23.66 -2.09 15.74
CA LYS A 93 -24.79 -1.16 15.78
C LYS A 93 -26.01 -1.79 15.12
N SER A 94 -27.15 -1.71 15.79
CA SER A 94 -28.44 -2.19 15.26
C SER A 94 -28.95 -1.38 14.06
N SER A 95 -28.27 -0.28 13.70
CA SER A 95 -28.64 0.61 12.59
C SER A 95 -28.31 0.05 11.20
N GLY A 96 -27.63 -1.10 11.10
CA GLY A 96 -27.25 -1.70 9.81
C GLY A 96 -26.25 -0.87 9.00
N GLN A 97 -25.59 0.11 9.64
CA GLN A 97 -24.56 0.94 9.03
C GLN A 97 -23.18 0.30 9.21
N PHE A 98 -22.31 0.48 8.22
CA PHE A 98 -20.91 0.12 8.35
C PHE A 98 -20.23 0.97 9.44
N ASP A 99 -19.38 0.34 10.22
CA ASP A 99 -18.53 1.02 11.19
C ASP A 99 -17.28 1.60 10.51
N GLN A 100 -16.35 2.14 11.28
CA GLN A 100 -15.11 2.71 10.73
C GLN A 100 -14.41 1.73 9.78
N ALA A 101 -14.11 2.23 8.58
CA ALA A 101 -13.43 1.46 7.56
C ALA A 101 -11.92 1.37 7.81
N VAL A 102 -11.36 0.18 7.57
CA VAL A 102 -9.94 -0.06 7.39
C VAL A 102 -9.69 -0.07 5.90
N GLU A 103 -8.80 0.81 5.45
CA GLU A 103 -8.43 0.91 4.05
C GLU A 103 -7.30 -0.06 3.72
N LEU A 104 -7.36 -0.64 2.52
CA LEU A 104 -6.30 -1.51 1.99
C LEU A 104 -4.97 -0.77 1.84
N VAL A 105 -5.03 0.50 1.44
CA VAL A 105 -3.84 1.33 1.23
C VAL A 105 -3.38 1.95 2.55
N SER A 106 -2.17 1.59 2.95
CA SER A 106 -1.47 2.27 4.03
C SER A 106 -0.65 3.42 3.46
N PHE A 107 -0.74 4.60 4.07
CA PHE A 107 0.09 5.77 3.73
C PHE A 107 1.60 5.47 3.81
N PHE A 108 2.00 4.54 4.68
CA PHE A 108 3.38 4.12 4.86
C PHE A 108 3.59 2.72 4.29
N SER A 109 3.87 2.63 2.99
CA SER A 109 4.30 1.37 2.37
C SER A 109 5.82 1.16 2.55
N ILE A 110 6.27 -0.10 2.47
CA ILE A 110 7.70 -0.46 2.61
C ILE A 110 8.57 0.36 1.63
N PRO A 111 8.22 0.52 0.34
CA PRO A 111 8.99 1.36 -0.57
C PRO A 111 9.05 2.82 -0.13
N ILE A 112 7.92 3.41 0.29
CA ILE A 112 7.86 4.82 0.70
C ILE A 112 8.76 5.08 1.91
N LEU A 113 8.70 4.21 2.93
CA LEU A 113 9.53 4.34 4.12
C LEU A 113 11.02 4.16 3.81
N SER A 114 11.36 3.18 2.97
CA SER A 114 12.74 2.94 2.56
C SER A 114 13.31 4.13 1.78
N SER A 115 12.56 4.66 0.81
CA SER A 115 12.96 5.84 0.04
C SER A 115 13.11 7.08 0.91
N LEU A 116 12.16 7.31 1.82
CA LEU A 116 12.22 8.45 2.73
C LEU A 116 13.47 8.39 3.62
N LEU A 117 13.80 7.21 4.16
CA LEU A 117 15.01 6.99 4.95
C LEU A 117 16.28 7.32 4.15
N VAL A 118 16.39 6.81 2.92
CA VAL A 118 17.56 7.08 2.06
C VAL A 118 17.69 8.57 1.75
N ILE A 119 16.58 9.26 1.48
CA ILE A 119 16.57 10.71 1.24
C ILE A 119 17.05 11.46 2.49
N PHE A 120 16.55 11.10 3.68
CA PHE A 120 17.00 11.70 4.93
C PHE A 120 18.51 11.49 5.17
N LEU A 121 19.04 10.30 4.87
CA LEU A 121 20.46 10.00 5.01
C LEU A 121 21.31 10.84 4.05
N LEU A 122 20.90 10.92 2.78
CA LEU A 122 21.60 11.73 1.78
C LEU A 122 21.60 13.22 2.15
N LEU A 123 20.46 13.71 2.66
CA LEU A 123 20.33 15.09 3.12
C LEU A 123 21.24 15.36 4.32
N GLY A 124 21.37 14.40 5.25
CA GLY A 124 22.30 14.50 6.38
C GLY A 124 23.76 14.64 5.95
N ILE A 125 24.22 13.81 5.01
CA ILE A 125 25.59 13.90 4.48
C ILE A 125 25.80 15.19 3.69
N LEU A 126 24.81 15.62 2.91
CA LEU A 126 24.87 16.87 2.16
C LEU A 126 24.98 18.08 3.10
N CYS A 127 24.13 18.14 4.13
CA CYS A 127 24.19 19.20 5.13
C CYS A 127 25.54 19.22 5.85
N PHE A 128 26.08 18.05 6.21
CA PHE A 128 27.41 17.95 6.81
C PHE A 128 28.51 18.50 5.87
N GLY A 129 28.47 18.13 4.59
CA GLY A 129 29.40 18.65 3.58
C GLY A 129 29.29 20.16 3.40
N LEU A 130 28.06 20.70 3.38
CA LEU A 130 27.81 22.14 3.28
C LEU A 130 28.32 22.92 4.50
N VAL A 131 28.11 22.39 5.71
CA VAL A 131 28.64 23.01 6.94
C VAL A 131 30.17 23.07 6.89
N MET A 132 30.83 22.00 6.48
CA MET A 132 32.30 22.02 6.32
C MET A 132 32.77 23.00 5.26
N LEU A 133 32.02 23.17 4.16
CA LEU A 133 32.35 24.13 3.11
C LEU A 133 32.25 25.58 3.62
N ILE A 134 31.20 25.89 4.39
CA ILE A 134 31.01 27.22 5.00
C ILE A 134 32.14 27.53 6.01
N ASP A 135 32.67 26.52 6.68
CA ASP A 135 33.74 26.67 7.68
C ASP A 135 35.16 26.76 7.06
N ILE A 136 35.30 26.64 5.72
CA ILE A 136 36.58 26.91 5.05
C ILE A 136 36.86 28.41 5.10
N LYS A 137 37.65 28.80 6.10
CA LYS A 137 38.20 30.14 6.22
C LYS A 137 39.26 30.34 5.12
N THR A 138 38.98 31.24 4.18
CA THR A 138 39.97 31.63 3.17
C THR A 138 41.09 32.36 3.90
N ASN A 139 42.28 31.77 3.89
CA ASN A 139 43.46 32.33 4.51
C ASN A 139 43.73 33.70 3.88
N ASP A 140 43.47 34.76 4.65
CA ASP A 140 43.67 36.15 4.25
C ASP A 140 45.17 36.46 4.31
N GLN A 141 45.93 35.88 3.38
CA GLN A 141 47.36 36.11 3.20
C GLN A 141 47.59 37.03 2.01
N PHE A 142 47.08 38.26 2.13
CA PHE A 142 47.57 39.38 1.36
C PHE A 142 47.62 40.66 2.20
N GLU A 143 48.47 40.65 3.23
CA GLU A 143 49.21 41.80 3.73
C GLU A 143 50.65 41.26 3.95
N ASP A 144 51.73 41.63 3.26
CA ASP A 144 52.13 42.90 2.67
C ASP A 144 53.32 42.65 1.68
N PRO A 145 53.29 43.11 0.41
CA PRO A 145 54.47 43.08 -0.47
C PRO A 145 55.43 44.24 -0.13
N GLU A 146 56.67 43.89 0.22
CA GLU A 146 57.87 44.75 0.23
C GLU A 146 57.81 46.10 0.98
N LYS A 147 58.25 46.11 2.26
CA LYS A 147 58.97 47.28 2.81
C LYS A 147 60.21 46.84 3.60
N LYS A 148 61.31 46.63 2.88
CA LYS A 148 62.67 46.78 3.44
C LYS A 148 63.05 48.27 3.38
N PRO A 149 63.13 49.02 4.49
CA PRO A 149 63.95 50.22 4.49
C PRO A 149 65.42 49.82 4.70
N PHE A 150 66.23 50.09 3.68
CA PHE A 150 67.69 50.08 3.73
C PHE A 150 68.17 50.93 4.93
N LYS A 151 68.78 50.30 5.94
CA LYS A 151 69.58 51.03 6.94
C LYS A 151 70.90 51.42 6.28
N ILE A 152 70.97 52.66 5.82
CA ILE A 152 72.23 53.36 5.57
C ILE A 152 72.52 54.15 6.84
N GLU A 153 73.55 53.77 7.60
CA GLU A 153 74.14 54.68 8.58
C GLU A 153 75.67 54.55 8.54
N LYS A 154 76.32 55.70 8.65
CA LYS A 154 77.57 56.09 8.02
C LYS A 154 78.80 55.81 8.88
N HIS A 155 79.93 55.68 8.19
CA HIS A 155 81.28 55.96 8.72
C HIS A 155 81.31 57.25 9.56
N HIS A 156 81.90 57.18 10.75
CA HIS A 156 83.04 58.01 11.15
C HIS A 156 83.70 57.49 12.44
#